data_AF-A0A8H6KWZ0-F1
#
_entry.id   AF-A0A8H6KWZ0-F1
#
_cell.length_a   1.000
_cell.length_b   1.000
_cell.length_c   1.000
_cell.angle_alpha   90.00
_cell.angle_beta   90.00
_cell.angle_gamma   90.00
#
_symmetry.space_group_name_H-M   'P 1'
#
loop_
_entity.id
_entity.type
_entity.pdbx_description
1 polymer ?
#
loop_
_entity_poly.entity_id
_entity_poly.type
_entity_poly.pdbx_seq_one_letter_code
_entity_poly.pdbx_strand_id
1 'polypeptide(L)'
;MSSSLSAAADDRKARLAKLKNLKRKQPADEIVAPESEREVSAPATDSETIESDVARIHLSGRNYDPEARGPKLGFEAPPIQDLEKPTLEEQAADIEAEVRQKAAEEAQDDKGIDLFKLQPKKPNWDLKRDLEKKLEILNVRTDNAIARLVRERISNAQKAAIQLKQPGGTNADGDAAGVDGVALVEGLRVREREEEEDERREKEADEELGV
;
A
#
# COMPACT_ATOMS: atom_id res chain seq x y z
N MET A 1 -6.27 20.31 3.97
CA MET A 1 -4.92 20.93 4.13
C MET A 1 -4.98 22.36 4.68
N SER A 2 -6.00 23.17 4.38
CA SER A 2 -6.14 24.56 4.87
C SER A 2 -6.22 24.73 6.40
N SER A 3 -6.80 23.77 7.13
CA SER A 3 -6.94 23.81 8.60
C SER A 3 -5.60 23.67 9.36
N SER A 4 -4.62 22.97 8.77
CA SER A 4 -3.29 22.79 9.36
C SER A 4 -2.45 24.07 9.29
N LEU A 5 -2.58 24.81 8.19
CA LEU A 5 -1.87 26.07 7.96
C LEU A 5 -2.41 27.19 8.84
N SER A 6 -3.73 27.25 9.06
CA SER A 6 -4.33 28.22 9.98
C SER A 6 -3.89 27.96 11.43
N ALA A 7 -3.85 26.69 11.86
CA ALA A 7 -3.37 26.32 13.19
C ALA A 7 -1.89 26.72 13.42
N ALA A 8 -1.02 26.49 12.44
CA ALA A 8 0.38 26.90 12.51
C ALA A 8 0.57 28.44 12.58
N ALA A 9 -0.30 29.20 11.90
CA ALA A 9 -0.29 30.65 11.94
C ALA A 9 -0.70 31.21 13.32
N ASP A 10 -1.72 30.61 13.94
CA ASP A 10 -2.19 30.99 15.28
C ASP A 10 -1.14 30.67 16.36
N ASP A 11 -0.44 29.53 16.26
CA ASP A 11 0.67 29.15 17.15
C ASP A 11 1.85 30.14 17.07
N ARG A 12 2.21 30.58 15.86
CA ARG A 12 3.25 31.60 15.65
C ARG A 12 2.83 32.94 16.26
N LYS A 13 1.58 33.34 16.07
CA LYS A 13 1.02 34.58 16.64
C LYS A 13 1.05 34.54 18.18
N ALA A 14 0.70 33.41 18.78
CA ALA A 14 0.77 33.20 20.22
C ALA A 14 2.22 33.25 20.75
N ARG A 15 3.19 32.62 20.05
CA ARG A 15 4.62 32.72 20.41
C ARG A 15 5.13 34.15 20.36
N LEU A 16 4.80 34.90 19.30
CA LEU A 16 5.24 36.30 19.18
C LEU A 16 4.64 37.20 20.25
N ALA A 17 3.38 36.98 20.65
CA ALA A 17 2.75 37.72 21.75
C ALA A 17 3.49 37.48 23.09
N LYS A 18 3.88 36.22 23.37
CA LYS A 18 4.67 35.87 24.56
C LYS A 18 6.04 36.57 24.55
N LEU A 19 6.74 36.60 23.41
CA LEU A 19 8.04 37.28 23.28
C LEU A 19 7.93 38.80 23.39
N LYS A 20 6.86 39.41 22.87
CA LYS A 20 6.60 40.86 23.02
C LYS A 20 6.41 41.26 24.48
N ASN A 21 5.75 40.41 25.27
CA ASN A 21 5.58 40.66 26.71
C ASN A 21 6.89 40.52 27.49
N LEU A 22 7.79 39.62 27.07
CA LEU A 22 9.11 39.45 27.68
C LEU A 22 10.05 40.63 27.37
N LYS A 23 10.09 41.10 26.11
CA LYS A 23 10.89 42.28 25.72
C LYS A 23 10.43 43.56 26.44
N ARG A 24 9.14 43.69 26.73
CA ARG A 24 8.60 44.85 27.47
C ARG A 24 8.83 44.76 28.99
N LYS A 25 9.27 43.60 29.51
CA LYS A 25 9.55 43.38 30.94
C LYS A 25 11.03 43.47 31.32
N GLN A 26 11.96 43.57 30.38
CA GLN A 26 13.35 43.85 30.74
C GLN A 26 13.50 45.35 31.04
N PRO A 27 13.86 45.75 32.28
CA PRO A 27 14.26 47.12 32.56
C PRO A 27 15.56 47.43 31.81
N ALA A 28 15.62 48.60 31.17
CA ALA A 28 16.71 49.01 30.29
C ALA A 28 17.99 49.48 31.03
N ASP A 29 18.22 49.02 32.26
CA ASP A 29 19.34 49.43 33.09
C ASP A 29 20.11 48.20 33.58
N GLU A 30 20.96 47.65 32.71
CA GLU A 30 22.16 46.89 33.08
C GLU A 30 22.99 46.64 31.81
N ILE A 31 23.63 47.70 31.32
CA ILE A 31 24.74 47.61 30.37
C ILE A 31 25.98 48.01 31.16
N VAL A 32 26.54 47.04 31.90
CA VAL A 32 27.92 47.12 32.38
C VAL A 32 28.74 46.21 31.47
N ALA A 33 29.65 46.82 30.71
CA ALA A 33 30.66 46.11 29.95
C ALA A 33 31.69 45.49 30.93
N PRO A 34 32.02 44.20 30.83
CA PRO A 34 33.18 43.68 31.55
C PRO A 34 34.45 44.13 30.81
N GLU A 35 35.20 45.04 31.45
CA GLU A 35 36.57 45.35 31.08
C GLU A 35 37.45 44.10 31.23
N SER A 36 38.36 43.99 30.28
CA SER A 36 39.34 42.95 30.08
C SER A 36 40.46 42.98 31.13
N GLU A 37 40.45 42.03 32.06
CA GLU A 37 41.65 41.65 32.81
C GLU A 37 42.19 40.33 32.25
N ARG A 38 43.18 40.45 31.37
CA ARG A 38 43.97 39.31 30.88
C ARG A 38 45.21 39.19 31.77
N GLU A 39 45.12 38.37 32.80
CA GLU A 39 46.29 37.91 33.55
C GLU A 39 47.21 37.08 32.64
N VAL A 40 48.51 37.38 32.68
CA VAL A 40 49.55 36.66 31.95
C VAL A 40 50.27 35.77 32.96
N SER A 41 49.95 34.48 32.97
CA SER A 41 50.66 33.46 33.75
C SER A 41 51.54 32.59 32.84
N ALA A 42 52.83 32.53 33.16
CA ALA A 42 53.82 31.65 32.55
C ALA A 42 53.69 30.20 33.10
N PRO A 43 54.09 29.16 32.35
CA PRO A 43 53.82 27.78 32.74
C PRO A 43 54.97 27.14 33.55
N ALA A 44 54.62 26.31 34.53
CA ALA A 44 55.48 25.28 35.11
C ALA A 44 54.88 23.90 34.76
N THR A 45 55.75 23.00 34.32
CA THR A 45 55.50 21.66 33.79
C THR A 45 55.22 20.62 34.88
N ASP A 46 54.49 19.55 34.52
CA ASP A 46 54.73 18.11 34.83
C ASP A 46 53.42 17.33 34.54
N SER A 47 53.29 16.66 33.37
CA SER A 47 53.46 15.20 33.15
C SER A 47 52.47 14.36 34.00
N GLU A 48 51.49 13.62 33.49
CA GLU A 48 51.51 12.64 32.40
C GLU A 48 50.06 12.36 31.92
N THR A 49 49.82 12.56 30.64
CA THR A 49 48.91 11.80 29.74
C THR A 49 48.93 12.54 28.40
N ILE A 50 48.92 11.80 27.28
CA ILE A 50 48.68 12.28 25.91
C ILE A 50 49.94 12.73 25.11
N GLU A 51 50.54 11.81 24.36
CA GLU A 51 51.47 12.08 23.23
C GLU A 51 50.80 12.82 22.04
N SER A 52 49.71 13.56 22.27
CA SER A 52 49.13 14.43 21.24
C SER A 52 49.93 15.72 21.19
N ASP A 53 51.11 15.58 20.59
CA ASP A 53 51.60 16.51 19.60
C ASP A 53 51.87 17.91 20.17
N VAL A 54 53.00 18.06 20.86
CA VAL A 54 53.59 19.35 21.25
C VAL A 54 53.59 20.34 20.05
N ALA A 55 53.72 19.81 18.83
CA ALA A 55 53.59 20.57 17.59
C ALA A 55 52.19 21.16 17.34
N ARG A 56 51.09 20.50 17.74
CA ARG A 56 49.71 21.05 17.65
C ARG A 56 49.48 22.20 18.64
N ILE A 57 50.13 22.14 19.81
CA ILE A 57 50.05 23.20 20.83
C ILE A 57 50.77 24.47 20.34
N HIS A 58 51.89 24.32 19.62
CA HIS A 58 52.70 25.46 19.15
C HIS A 58 52.38 25.94 17.74
N LEU A 59 51.79 25.09 16.89
CA LEU A 59 51.31 25.48 15.57
C LEU A 59 49.85 25.91 15.67
N SER A 60 49.61 27.10 16.21
CA SER A 60 48.29 27.74 16.09
C SER A 60 48.11 28.12 14.62
N GLY A 61 47.66 27.18 13.80
CA GLY A 61 47.25 27.42 12.43
C GLY A 61 46.12 28.44 12.47
N ARG A 62 46.45 29.73 12.26
CA ARG A 62 45.53 30.88 12.48
C ARG A 62 44.24 30.82 11.64
N ASN A 63 44.11 29.80 10.77
CA ASN A 63 42.89 29.33 10.15
C ASN A 63 43.09 27.92 9.53
N TYR A 64 43.91 27.04 10.11
CA TYR A 64 44.22 25.73 9.49
C TYR A 64 43.85 24.60 10.43
N ASP A 65 43.07 23.66 9.92
CA ASP A 65 42.76 22.42 10.61
C ASP A 65 43.69 21.30 10.09
N PRO A 66 44.55 20.73 10.95
CA PRO A 66 45.47 19.67 10.54
C PRO A 66 44.77 18.36 10.15
N GLU A 67 43.55 18.10 10.63
CA GLU A 67 42.81 16.87 10.32
C GLU A 67 42.16 16.96 8.94
N ALA A 68 41.47 18.07 8.68
CA ALA A 68 40.87 18.36 7.37
C ALA A 68 41.89 18.83 6.31
N ARG A 69 43.15 19.06 6.72
CA ARG A 69 44.23 19.65 5.91
C ARG A 69 43.79 20.88 5.12
N GLY A 70 42.94 21.71 5.71
CA GLY A 70 42.26 22.81 5.01
C GLY A 70 41.97 24.00 5.92
N PRO A 71 41.34 25.04 5.37
CA PRO A 71 40.86 26.17 6.17
C PRO A 71 39.88 25.69 7.23
N LYS A 72 39.99 26.22 8.46
CA LYS A 72 39.03 25.92 9.52
C LYS A 72 37.69 26.55 9.19
N LEU A 73 36.82 25.76 8.57
CA LEU A 73 35.44 26.12 8.32
C LEU A 73 34.72 26.08 9.66
N GLY A 74 34.05 27.16 10.08
CA GLY A 74 33.47 27.32 11.43
C GLY A 74 32.33 26.36 11.77
N PHE A 75 32.15 25.29 11.01
CA PHE A 75 31.23 24.19 11.21
C PHE A 75 31.91 22.88 10.78
N GLU A 76 31.87 21.86 11.64
CA GLU A 76 32.42 20.52 11.35
C GLU A 76 31.39 19.64 10.64
N ALA A 77 30.12 19.80 10.99
CA ALA A 77 28.98 19.14 10.39
C ALA A 77 28.16 20.13 9.54
N PRO A 78 27.53 19.66 8.44
CA PRO A 78 26.57 20.50 7.74
C PRO A 78 25.41 20.84 8.70
N PRO A 79 24.92 22.09 8.69
CA PRO A 79 23.86 22.54 9.60
C PRO A 79 22.50 21.83 9.40
N ILE A 80 22.43 20.92 8.43
CA ILE A 80 21.27 20.11 8.04
C ILE A 80 21.29 18.75 8.76
N GLN A 81 22.41 18.31 9.34
CA GLN A 81 22.59 16.96 9.88
C GLN A 81 21.70 16.65 11.11
N ASP A 82 21.48 17.65 11.98
CA ASP A 82 20.67 17.48 13.20
C ASP A 82 19.22 17.98 13.05
N LEU A 83 18.80 18.32 11.82
CA LEU A 83 17.43 18.75 11.56
C LEU A 83 16.53 17.52 11.41
N GLU A 84 15.72 17.26 12.44
CA GLU A 84 14.65 16.24 12.38
C GLU A 84 13.56 16.58 11.35
N LYS A 85 13.47 17.86 10.94
CA LYS A 85 12.47 18.35 10.00
C LYS A 85 13.11 18.62 8.65
N PRO A 86 12.47 18.21 7.54
CA PRO A 86 12.99 18.48 6.21
C PRO A 86 13.12 19.97 5.97
N THR A 87 14.13 20.34 5.20
CA THR A 87 14.36 21.72 4.81
C THR A 87 13.26 22.20 3.87
N LEU A 88 13.08 23.53 3.77
CA LEU A 88 12.10 24.10 2.85
C LEU A 88 12.41 23.75 1.39
N GLU A 89 13.68 23.59 1.05
CA GLU A 89 14.14 23.21 -0.29
C GLU A 89 13.74 21.77 -0.63
N GLU A 90 13.91 20.84 0.31
CA GLU A 90 13.46 19.44 0.14
C GLU A 90 11.94 19.37 0.00
N GLN A 91 11.19 20.10 0.84
CA GLN A 91 9.74 20.16 0.73
C GLN A 91 9.28 20.75 -0.62
N ALA A 92 9.98 21.76 -1.12
CA ALA A 92 9.69 22.34 -2.42
C ALA A 92 9.97 21.34 -3.56
N ALA A 93 11.07 20.58 -3.47
CA ALA A 93 11.42 19.55 -4.44
C ALA A 93 10.37 18.40 -4.47
N ASP A 94 9.90 17.97 -3.30
CA ASP A 94 8.84 16.96 -3.18
C ASP A 94 7.54 17.44 -3.85
N ILE A 95 7.14 18.69 -3.58
CA ILE A 95 5.94 19.29 -4.20
C ILE A 95 6.10 19.40 -5.72
N GLU A 96 7.26 19.81 -6.21
CA GLU A 96 7.53 19.86 -7.65
C GLU A 96 7.41 18.49 -8.30
N ALA A 97 7.96 17.45 -7.66
CA ALA A 97 7.88 16.07 -8.14
C ALA A 97 6.43 15.58 -8.19
N GLU A 98 5.63 15.84 -7.14
CA GLU A 98 4.21 15.49 -7.13
C GLU A 98 3.41 16.21 -8.22
N VAL A 99 3.63 17.52 -8.39
CA VAL A 99 2.95 18.31 -9.42
C VAL A 99 3.31 17.81 -10.82
N ARG A 100 4.58 17.46 -11.04
CA ARG A 100 5.04 16.91 -12.32
C ARG A 100 4.41 15.55 -12.62
N GLN A 101 4.25 14.68 -11.62
CA GLN A 101 3.59 13.39 -11.77
C GLN A 101 2.10 13.57 -12.11
N LYS A 102 1.39 14.41 -11.35
CA LYS A 102 -0.03 14.72 -11.61
C LYS A 102 -0.25 15.31 -13.00
N ALA A 103 0.60 16.26 -13.42
CA ALA A 103 0.52 16.83 -14.76
C ALA A 103 0.79 15.79 -15.86
N ALA A 104 1.66 14.80 -15.60
CA ALA A 104 1.89 13.72 -16.54
C ALA A 104 0.70 12.76 -16.64
N GLU A 105 0.03 12.46 -15.52
CA GLU A 105 -1.20 11.66 -15.47
C GLU A 105 -2.37 12.37 -16.16
N GLU A 106 -2.62 13.62 -15.81
CA GLU A 106 -3.65 14.46 -16.46
C GLU A 106 -3.39 14.58 -17.96
N ALA A 107 -2.15 14.70 -18.42
CA ALA A 107 -1.83 14.69 -19.85
C ALA A 107 -2.11 13.34 -20.55
N GLN A 108 -2.16 12.21 -19.84
CA GLN A 108 -2.61 10.94 -20.41
C GLN A 108 -4.14 10.90 -20.54
N ASP A 109 -4.84 11.44 -19.56
CA ASP A 109 -6.31 11.44 -19.50
C ASP A 109 -6.93 12.53 -20.40
N ASP A 110 -6.27 13.69 -20.51
CA ASP A 110 -6.59 14.80 -21.42
C ASP A 110 -6.18 14.52 -22.88
N LYS A 111 -5.80 13.28 -23.21
CA LYS A 111 -5.81 12.82 -24.61
C LYS A 111 -7.25 12.86 -25.08
N GLY A 112 -7.64 14.02 -25.61
CA GLY A 112 -8.97 14.33 -26.08
C GLY A 112 -9.59 13.17 -26.83
N ILE A 113 -10.84 12.87 -26.47
CA ILE A 113 -11.61 11.75 -27.01
C ILE A 113 -11.49 11.77 -28.54
N ASP A 114 -10.79 10.77 -29.08
CA ASP A 114 -10.53 10.69 -30.50
C ASP A 114 -11.84 10.42 -31.26
N LEU A 115 -12.40 11.48 -31.85
CA LEU A 115 -13.64 11.49 -32.60
C LEU A 115 -13.65 10.47 -33.77
N PHE A 116 -12.49 10.05 -34.25
CA PHE A 116 -12.38 9.00 -35.27
C PHE A 116 -12.51 7.58 -34.71
N LYS A 117 -12.20 7.37 -33.42
CA LYS A 117 -12.53 6.13 -32.70
C LYS A 117 -14.00 6.09 -32.27
N LEU A 118 -14.62 7.27 -32.14
CA LEU A 118 -16.04 7.46 -31.89
C LEU A 118 -16.89 7.50 -33.18
N GLN A 119 -16.36 7.02 -34.31
CA GLN A 119 -17.12 6.83 -35.54
C GLN A 119 -18.39 5.98 -35.29
N PRO A 120 -19.46 6.19 -36.08
CA PRO A 120 -20.67 5.40 -35.94
C PRO A 120 -20.34 3.92 -36.17
N LYS A 121 -20.58 3.12 -35.14
CA LYS A 121 -20.51 1.65 -35.22
C LYS A 121 -21.45 1.14 -36.33
N LYS A 122 -21.22 -0.10 -36.78
CA LYS A 122 -22.02 -0.83 -37.79
C LYS A 122 -23.51 -0.48 -37.66
N PRO A 123 -24.29 -0.30 -38.75
CA PRO A 123 -25.69 0.14 -38.66
C PRO A 123 -26.57 -0.66 -37.67
N ASN A 124 -26.31 -1.96 -37.49
CA ASN A 124 -27.02 -2.83 -36.54
C ASN A 124 -26.45 -2.87 -35.11
N TRP A 125 -25.48 -2.04 -34.77
CA TRP A 125 -24.86 -2.04 -33.43
C TRP A 125 -25.87 -1.73 -32.33
N ASP A 126 -26.73 -0.74 -32.56
CA ASP A 126 -27.69 -0.31 -31.55
C ASP A 126 -28.82 -1.34 -31.43
N LEU A 127 -29.28 -1.85 -32.57
CA LEU A 127 -30.23 -2.96 -32.64
C LEU A 127 -29.72 -4.17 -31.85
N LYS A 128 -28.45 -4.53 -32.00
CA LYS A 128 -27.84 -5.64 -31.24
C LYS A 128 -27.83 -5.34 -29.75
N ARG A 129 -27.42 -4.14 -29.33
CA ARG A 129 -27.38 -3.76 -27.92
C ARG A 129 -28.76 -3.82 -27.27
N ASP A 130 -29.78 -3.32 -27.96
CA ASP A 130 -31.15 -3.29 -27.42
C ASP A 130 -31.82 -4.68 -27.46
N LEU A 131 -31.46 -5.50 -28.45
CA LEU A 131 -31.88 -6.90 -28.53
C LEU A 131 -31.20 -7.74 -27.45
N GLU A 132 -29.93 -7.51 -27.15
CA GLU A 132 -29.16 -8.23 -26.12
C GLU A 132 -29.82 -8.09 -24.74
N LYS A 133 -30.24 -6.87 -24.35
CA LYS A 133 -30.95 -6.62 -23.09
C LYS A 133 -32.27 -7.40 -22.99
N LYS A 134 -32.98 -7.55 -24.11
CA LYS A 134 -34.23 -8.33 -24.16
C LYS A 134 -33.95 -9.83 -24.12
N LEU A 135 -32.88 -10.26 -24.79
CA LEU A 135 -32.44 -11.65 -24.78
C LEU A 135 -31.92 -12.06 -23.41
N GLU A 136 -31.27 -11.20 -22.62
CA GLU A 136 -30.75 -11.54 -21.30
C GLU A 136 -31.84 -12.16 -20.40
N ILE A 137 -33.01 -11.52 -20.30
CA ILE A 137 -34.14 -12.02 -19.52
C ILE A 137 -34.74 -13.30 -20.14
N LEU A 138 -34.69 -13.43 -21.46
CA LEU A 138 -35.19 -14.62 -22.16
C LEU A 138 -34.24 -15.80 -22.03
N ASN A 139 -32.94 -15.57 -22.05
CA ASN A 139 -31.88 -16.57 -21.92
C ASN A 139 -31.97 -17.23 -20.56
N VAL A 140 -32.12 -16.46 -19.48
CA VAL A 140 -32.35 -17.03 -18.13
C VAL A 140 -33.56 -17.96 -18.10
N ARG A 141 -34.67 -17.59 -18.76
CA ARG A 141 -35.86 -18.45 -18.82
C ARG A 141 -35.64 -19.68 -19.70
N THR A 142 -34.94 -19.52 -20.81
CA THR A 142 -34.59 -20.60 -21.74
C THR A 142 -33.67 -21.60 -21.06
N ASP A 143 -32.63 -21.15 -20.34
CA ASP A 143 -31.72 -22.01 -19.58
C ASP A 143 -32.45 -22.76 -18.47
N ASN A 144 -33.35 -22.09 -17.75
CA ASN A 144 -34.21 -22.74 -16.76
C ASN A 144 -35.15 -23.78 -17.39
N ALA A 145 -35.70 -23.51 -18.57
CA ALA A 145 -36.54 -24.45 -19.31
C ALA A 145 -35.73 -25.66 -19.80
N ILE A 146 -34.53 -25.43 -20.32
CA ILE A 146 -33.58 -26.48 -20.72
C ILE A 146 -33.24 -27.34 -19.50
N ALA A 147 -32.90 -26.75 -18.36
CA ALA A 147 -32.60 -27.48 -17.13
C ALA A 147 -33.78 -28.35 -16.67
N ARG A 148 -35.02 -27.86 -16.76
CA ARG A 148 -36.24 -28.65 -16.46
C ARG A 148 -36.41 -29.81 -17.42
N LEU A 149 -36.29 -29.57 -18.73
CA LEU A 149 -36.39 -30.62 -19.75
C LEU A 149 -35.33 -31.71 -19.56
N VAL A 150 -34.09 -31.32 -19.25
CA VAL A 150 -33.01 -32.26 -18.96
C VAL A 150 -33.33 -33.08 -17.71
N ARG A 151 -33.79 -32.43 -16.62
CA ARG A 151 -34.20 -33.13 -15.40
C ARG A 151 -35.33 -34.14 -15.67
N GLU A 152 -36.36 -33.75 -16.39
CA GLU A 152 -37.47 -34.64 -16.75
C GLU A 152 -37.00 -35.82 -17.57
N ARG A 153 -36.17 -35.59 -18.60
CA ARG A 153 -35.59 -36.65 -19.43
C ARG A 153 -34.77 -37.65 -18.60
N ILE A 154 -33.89 -37.17 -17.72
CA ILE A 154 -33.11 -38.04 -16.83
C ILE A 154 -34.02 -38.82 -15.89
N SER A 155 -35.01 -38.16 -15.28
CA SER A 155 -35.96 -38.82 -14.36
C SER A 155 -36.80 -39.90 -15.05
N ASN A 156 -37.22 -39.66 -16.28
CA ASN A 156 -38.00 -40.62 -17.07
C ASN A 156 -37.13 -41.80 -17.50
N ALA A 157 -35.87 -41.55 -17.90
CA ALA A 157 -34.90 -42.61 -18.19
C ALA A 157 -34.62 -43.47 -16.95
N GLN A 158 -34.44 -42.86 -15.76
CA GLN A 158 -34.28 -43.58 -14.50
C GLN A 158 -35.52 -44.41 -14.14
N LYS A 159 -36.72 -43.84 -14.23
CA LYS A 159 -37.98 -44.57 -13.97
C LYS A 159 -38.16 -45.74 -14.93
N ALA A 160 -37.87 -45.56 -16.21
CA ALA A 160 -37.91 -46.63 -17.20
C ALA A 160 -36.90 -47.74 -16.85
N ALA A 161 -35.66 -47.39 -16.51
CA ALA A 161 -34.65 -48.35 -16.09
C ALA A 161 -35.04 -49.12 -14.81
N ILE A 162 -35.65 -48.45 -13.83
CA ILE A 162 -36.16 -49.09 -12.60
C ILE A 162 -37.34 -50.01 -12.89
N GLN A 163 -38.26 -49.61 -13.78
CA GLN A 163 -39.38 -50.47 -14.21
C GLN A 163 -38.90 -51.72 -14.95
N LEU A 164 -37.87 -51.58 -15.79
CA LEU A 164 -37.17 -52.71 -16.42
C LEU A 164 -36.46 -53.63 -15.40
N LYS A 165 -36.13 -53.13 -14.20
CA LYS A 165 -35.44 -53.86 -13.13
C LYS A 165 -36.38 -54.51 -12.09
N GLN A 166 -37.70 -54.51 -12.29
CA GLN A 166 -38.63 -55.29 -11.47
C GLN A 166 -38.26 -56.80 -11.50
N PRO A 167 -38.33 -57.51 -10.35
CA PRO A 167 -37.77 -58.86 -10.23
C PRO A 167 -38.73 -59.89 -10.83
N GLY A 168 -38.65 -60.10 -12.14
CA GLY A 168 -39.46 -61.11 -12.81
C GLY A 168 -39.29 -61.12 -14.32
N GLY A 169 -38.17 -61.65 -14.82
CA GLY A 169 -38.08 -62.07 -16.22
C GLY A 169 -36.72 -61.87 -16.89
N THR A 170 -35.89 -62.92 -16.83
CA THR A 170 -35.02 -63.46 -17.88
C THR A 170 -34.24 -62.52 -18.82
N ASN A 171 -32.91 -62.62 -18.72
CA ASN A 171 -31.88 -62.57 -19.78
C ASN A 171 -32.19 -61.77 -21.06
N ALA A 172 -31.53 -60.63 -21.23
CA ALA A 172 -31.23 -60.08 -22.54
C ALA A 172 -29.91 -59.31 -22.49
N ASP A 173 -28.85 -59.95 -22.99
CA ASP A 173 -27.59 -59.32 -23.37
C ASP A 173 -27.85 -58.20 -24.37
N GLY A 174 -27.28 -57.02 -24.11
CA GLY A 174 -27.44 -55.84 -24.93
C GLY A 174 -26.44 -54.78 -24.49
N ASP A 175 -25.18 -55.00 -24.87
CA ASP A 175 -24.06 -54.09 -24.78
C ASP A 175 -24.45 -52.70 -25.31
N ALA A 176 -24.68 -51.75 -24.40
CA ALA A 176 -24.93 -50.36 -24.71
C ALA A 176 -24.14 -49.51 -23.72
N ALA A 177 -22.86 -49.32 -24.08
CA ALA A 177 -21.95 -48.35 -23.49
C ALA A 177 -22.57 -46.93 -23.48
N GLY A 178 -23.31 -46.62 -22.43
CA GLY A 178 -23.72 -45.27 -22.07
C GLY A 178 -23.21 -45.05 -20.66
N VAL A 179 -22.15 -44.26 -20.52
CA VAL A 179 -21.58 -43.87 -19.22
C VAL A 179 -22.71 -43.53 -18.25
N ASP A 180 -22.82 -44.31 -17.18
CA ASP A 180 -23.85 -44.21 -16.16
C ASP A 180 -23.74 -42.85 -15.46
N GLY A 181 -24.43 -41.84 -15.98
CA GLY A 181 -24.54 -40.53 -15.33
C GLY A 181 -25.14 -40.62 -13.92
N VAL A 182 -25.89 -41.70 -13.64
CA VAL A 182 -26.39 -42.02 -12.30
C VAL A 182 -25.25 -42.46 -11.37
N ALA A 183 -24.34 -43.32 -11.85
CA ALA A 183 -23.16 -43.72 -11.08
C ALA A 183 -22.20 -42.55 -10.84
N LEU A 184 -22.12 -41.58 -11.77
CA LEU A 184 -21.31 -40.37 -11.58
C LEU A 184 -21.91 -39.43 -10.51
N VAL A 185 -23.23 -39.26 -10.49
CA VAL A 185 -23.92 -38.41 -9.50
C VAL A 185 -23.97 -39.07 -8.12
N GLU A 186 -24.14 -40.39 -8.06
CA GLU A 186 -24.02 -41.15 -6.81
C GLU A 186 -22.57 -41.15 -6.32
N GLY A 187 -21.59 -41.33 -7.20
CA GLY A 187 -20.18 -41.21 -6.89
C GLY A 187 -19.80 -39.83 -6.36
N LEU A 188 -20.39 -38.76 -6.90
CA LEU A 188 -20.17 -37.39 -6.41
C LEU A 188 -20.77 -37.17 -5.02
N ARG A 189 -21.97 -37.68 -4.74
CA ARG A 189 -22.59 -37.59 -3.40
C ARG A 189 -21.84 -38.41 -2.34
N VAL A 190 -21.33 -39.57 -2.72
CA VAL A 190 -20.50 -40.40 -1.82
C VAL A 190 -19.20 -39.68 -1.52
N ARG A 191 -18.56 -39.11 -2.55
CA ARG A 191 -17.32 -38.34 -2.40
C ARG A 191 -17.49 -37.08 -1.54
N GLU A 192 -18.55 -36.31 -1.76
CA GLU A 192 -18.86 -35.11 -0.96
C GLU A 192 -19.06 -35.47 0.53
N ARG A 193 -19.70 -36.62 0.80
CA ARG A 193 -19.88 -37.12 2.16
C ARG A 193 -18.58 -37.62 2.80
N GLU A 194 -17.73 -38.30 2.02
CA GLU A 194 -16.41 -38.75 2.49
C GLU A 194 -15.48 -37.57 2.79
N GLU A 195 -15.47 -36.53 1.94
CA GLU A 195 -14.69 -35.31 2.14
C GLU A 195 -15.13 -34.56 3.42
N GLU A 196 -16.43 -34.44 3.69
CA GLU A 196 -16.94 -33.85 4.95
C GLU A 196 -16.53 -34.65 6.20
N GLU A 197 -16.53 -35.99 6.12
CA GLU A 197 -16.12 -36.86 7.23
C GLU A 197 -14.59 -36.84 7.45
N ASP A 198 -13.81 -36.70 6.38
CA ASP A 198 -12.36 -36.52 6.44
C ASP A 198 -11.98 -35.16 7.04
N GLU A 199 -12.62 -34.06 6.61
CA GLU A 199 -12.40 -32.73 7.21
C GLU A 199 -12.74 -32.69 8.70
N ARG A 200 -13.77 -33.44 9.11
CA ARG A 200 -14.12 -33.55 10.52
C ARG A 200 -13.07 -34.34 11.30
N ARG A 201 -12.55 -35.44 10.74
CA ARG A 201 -11.45 -36.20 11.34
C ARG A 201 -10.16 -35.39 11.40
N GLU A 202 -9.88 -34.57 10.39
CA GLU A 202 -8.71 -33.69 10.35
C GLU A 202 -8.81 -32.61 11.44
N LYS A 203 -9.99 -31.98 11.63
CA LYS A 203 -10.22 -31.05 12.74
C LYS A 203 -10.08 -31.69 14.11
N GLU A 204 -10.64 -32.90 14.30
CA GLU A 204 -10.49 -33.65 15.54
C GLU A 204 -9.01 -34.05 15.79
N ALA A 205 -8.25 -34.38 14.74
CA ALA A 205 -6.82 -34.69 14.82
C ALA A 205 -5.93 -33.46 15.08
N ASP A 206 -6.24 -32.30 14.49
CA ASP A 206 -5.55 -31.03 14.74
C ASP A 206 -5.80 -30.54 16.18
N GLU A 207 -7.02 -30.72 16.69
CA GLU A 207 -7.35 -30.46 18.11
C GLU A 207 -6.63 -31.43 19.06
N GLU A 208 -6.42 -32.70 18.66
CA GLU A 208 -5.68 -33.70 19.44
C GLU A 208 -4.15 -33.52 19.37
N LEU A 209 -3.62 -33.01 18.25
CA LEU A 209 -2.20 -32.72 18.05
C LEU A 209 -1.75 -31.36 18.60
N GLY A 210 -2.67 -30.53 19.08
CA GLY A 210 -2.39 -29.38 19.94
C GLY A 210 -1.60 -28.26 19.28
N VAL A 211 -2.17 -27.64 18.25
CA VAL A 211 -1.91 -26.23 17.90
C VAL A 211 -2.95 -25.33 18.54
#